data_AF-A0A365H5M8-F1
#
_entry.id   AF-A0A365H5M8-F1
#
_cell.length_a   1.000
_cell.length_b   1.000
_cell.length_c   1.000
_cell.angle_alpha   90.00
_cell.angle_beta   90.00
_cell.angle_gamma   90.00
#
_symmetry.space_group_name_H-M   'P 1'
#
loop_
_entity.id
_entity.type
_entity.pdbx_description
1 polymer ?
#
loop_
_entity_poly.entity_id
_entity_poly.type
_entity_poly.pdbx_seq_one_letter_code
_entity_poly.pdbx_strand_id
1 'polypeptide(L)'
;MLLGDIPSTDVIREAKAERVHVTPAFNGENVPHFLDLAARGLRDREAVVVLYPTWRPEAATRLIRFARGILRTDRIAAVPLALPPLALSLVADQLAFMAPHVAPGVLVSVAHRLAAGVFAGAWVNSVTKLEHVQAGIGEHVSSYLTRTGFMVSAVPWPNIHRITSAHPVAPIQFRPLDPVIVLATQQDGDADWLQSRFQPAIGAVSMTFTAHQPLSSAYWGTRKYAEFVAFSGHQQALQNVIKDTQCRRCSWCSEPTALSICPFCFMAQPQPSVAPTRQQPAAQAAAPRSAPPADGSFGPAPPQGDTGPPSAGVASPAHTSH
;
A
#
# COMPACT_ATOMS: atom_id res chain seq x y z
N MET A 1 6.02 -12.52 14.54
CA MET A 1 7.46 -12.25 14.73
C MET A 1 7.94 -11.36 13.60
N LEU A 2 8.88 -10.47 13.87
CA LEU A 2 9.58 -9.67 12.87
C LEU A 2 11.06 -10.04 12.87
N LEU A 3 11.59 -10.42 11.69
CA LEU A 3 13.01 -10.72 11.48
C LEU A 3 13.75 -9.47 10.98
N GLY A 4 14.80 -9.12 11.70
CA GLY A 4 15.65 -7.96 11.41
C GLY A 4 15.86 -7.11 12.66
N ASP A 5 16.90 -6.30 12.62
CA ASP A 5 17.21 -5.33 13.67
C ASP A 5 16.28 -4.10 13.58
N ILE A 6 15.00 -4.32 13.92
CA ILE A 6 13.90 -3.38 13.76
C ILE A 6 13.11 -3.31 15.08
N PRO A 7 13.44 -2.37 15.99
CA PRO A 7 12.78 -2.26 17.28
C PRO A 7 11.32 -1.83 17.14
N SER A 8 10.50 -2.21 18.13
CA SER A 8 9.09 -1.82 18.27
C SER A 8 8.89 -0.30 18.19
N THR A 9 7.74 0.10 17.67
CA THR A 9 7.35 1.53 17.65
C THR A 9 6.90 2.02 19.02
N ASP A 10 6.52 1.11 19.92
CA ASP A 10 5.98 1.35 21.27
C ASP A 10 4.69 2.18 21.32
N VAL A 11 4.07 2.39 20.15
CA VAL A 11 2.81 3.12 20.00
C VAL A 11 1.62 2.22 20.33
N ILE A 12 1.68 0.96 19.91
CA ILE A 12 0.71 -0.07 20.28
C ILE A 12 1.24 -0.79 21.52
N ARG A 13 0.93 -0.25 22.69
CA ARG A 13 1.55 -0.70 23.96
C ARG A 13 1.14 -2.10 24.39
N GLU A 14 -0.08 -2.51 24.05
CA GLU A 14 -0.71 -3.74 24.56
C GLU A 14 -0.31 -5.00 23.78
N ALA A 15 0.23 -4.85 22.56
CA ALA A 15 0.66 -5.98 21.73
C ALA A 15 1.84 -5.59 20.84
N LYS A 16 2.94 -6.31 20.99
CA LYS A 16 4.17 -6.12 20.21
C LYS A 16 4.54 -7.42 19.53
N ALA A 17 4.97 -7.34 18.27
CA ALA A 17 5.53 -8.52 17.62
C ALA A 17 6.90 -8.85 18.25
N GLU A 18 7.10 -10.12 18.60
CA GLU A 18 8.42 -10.64 18.96
C GLU A 18 9.46 -10.28 17.89
N ARG A 19 10.57 -9.68 18.30
CA ARG A 19 11.67 -9.23 17.43
C ARG A 19 12.81 -10.23 17.48
N VAL A 20 13.32 -10.61 16.32
CA VAL A 20 14.46 -11.51 16.21
C VAL A 20 15.50 -10.84 15.33
N HIS A 21 16.64 -10.52 15.94
CA HIS A 21 17.78 -10.00 15.21
C HIS A 21 18.27 -11.08 14.25
N VAL A 22 18.49 -10.69 12.99
CA VAL A 22 19.01 -11.59 11.97
C VAL A 22 20.25 -10.97 11.38
N THR A 23 21.38 -11.60 11.64
CA THR A 23 22.66 -11.28 11.03
C THR A 23 22.74 -11.85 9.61
N PRO A 24 23.47 -11.20 8.68
CA PRO A 24 23.65 -11.71 7.32
C PRO A 24 24.47 -13.01 7.28
N ALA A 25 25.44 -13.11 8.20
CA ALA A 25 26.07 -14.38 8.50
C ALA A 25 25.02 -15.25 9.18
N PHE A 26 24.71 -16.42 8.61
CA PHE A 26 23.91 -17.44 9.29
C PHE A 26 24.77 -18.08 10.40
N ASN A 27 25.29 -17.25 11.32
CA ASN A 27 26.11 -17.64 12.44
C ASN A 27 25.18 -18.03 13.59
N GLY A 28 25.47 -19.17 14.21
CA GLY A 28 24.51 -19.99 14.97
C GLY A 28 23.89 -19.40 16.23
N GLU A 29 24.02 -18.11 16.53
CA GLU A 29 23.44 -17.49 17.74
C GLU A 29 21.96 -17.13 17.55
N ASN A 30 21.56 -16.67 16.36
CA ASN A 30 20.16 -16.26 16.11
C ASN A 30 19.23 -17.46 15.83
N VAL A 31 19.80 -18.60 15.45
CA VAL A 31 19.04 -19.80 15.07
C VAL A 31 18.35 -20.46 16.26
N PRO A 32 19.03 -20.78 17.39
CA PRO A 32 18.38 -21.36 18.56
C PRO A 32 17.28 -20.46 19.12
N HIS A 33 17.56 -19.16 19.26
CA HIS A 33 16.57 -18.21 19.77
C HIS A 33 15.31 -18.15 18.89
N PHE A 34 15.47 -18.11 17.56
CA PHE A 34 14.35 -18.17 16.64
C PHE A 34 13.57 -19.50 16.75
N LEU A 35 14.27 -20.63 16.83
CA LEU A 35 13.64 -21.95 16.98
C LEU A 35 12.83 -22.03 18.27
N ASP A 36 13.35 -21.52 19.39
CA ASP A 36 12.66 -21.51 20.68
C ASP A 36 11.39 -20.65 20.62
N LEU A 37 11.47 -19.46 20.01
CA LEU A 37 10.32 -18.60 19.77
C LEU A 37 9.30 -19.29 18.86
N ALA A 38 9.72 -19.88 17.75
CA ALA A 38 8.84 -20.57 16.81
C ALA A 38 8.15 -21.77 17.48
N ALA A 39 8.89 -22.59 18.21
CA ALA A 39 8.36 -23.74 18.94
C ALA A 39 7.35 -23.31 20.02
N ARG A 40 7.61 -22.22 20.75
CA ARG A 40 6.64 -21.63 21.68
C ARG A 40 5.37 -21.17 20.96
N GLY A 41 5.50 -20.36 19.92
CA GLY A 41 4.35 -19.86 19.16
C GLY A 41 3.49 -20.97 18.56
N LEU A 42 4.10 -22.06 18.08
CA LEU A 42 3.37 -23.23 17.59
C LEU A 42 2.58 -23.95 18.69
N ARG A 43 3.11 -24.03 19.91
CA ARG A 43 2.39 -24.61 21.06
C ARG A 43 1.24 -23.71 21.52
N ASP A 44 1.46 -22.40 21.53
CA ASP A 44 0.50 -21.45 22.12
C ASP A 44 -0.62 -21.05 21.14
N ARG A 45 -0.34 -21.03 19.83
CA ARG A 45 -1.21 -20.42 18.81
C ARG A 45 -1.35 -21.24 17.52
N GLU A 46 -0.87 -22.49 17.51
CA GLU A 46 -0.91 -23.44 16.37
C GLU A 46 -0.17 -23.00 15.09
N ALA A 47 0.26 -21.76 14.99
CA ALA A 47 0.97 -21.19 13.84
C ALA A 47 1.84 -20.00 14.24
N VAL A 48 2.86 -19.76 13.42
CA VAL A 48 3.77 -18.62 13.55
C VAL A 48 3.77 -17.84 12.24
N VAL A 49 3.57 -16.53 12.34
CA VAL A 49 3.68 -15.62 11.20
C VAL A 49 4.98 -14.81 11.34
N VAL A 50 5.81 -14.87 10.30
CA VAL A 50 7.16 -14.29 10.30
C VAL A 50 7.26 -13.23 9.21
N LEU A 51 7.37 -11.97 9.63
CA LEU A 51 7.60 -10.83 8.75
C LEU A 51 9.09 -10.63 8.51
N TYR A 52 9.45 -10.20 7.30
CA TYR A 52 10.81 -9.80 6.96
C TYR A 52 10.82 -8.82 5.78
N PRO A 53 11.85 -7.95 5.68
CA PRO A 53 11.96 -7.03 4.56
C PRO A 53 12.30 -7.73 3.24
N THR A 54 11.64 -7.36 2.15
CA THR A 54 11.94 -7.88 0.79
C THR A 54 13.32 -7.48 0.29
N TRP A 55 13.87 -6.36 0.77
CA TRP A 55 15.17 -5.84 0.37
C TRP A 55 16.36 -6.53 1.07
N ARG A 56 16.10 -7.45 2.03
CA ARG A 56 17.10 -8.36 2.64
C ARG A 56 16.50 -9.74 2.96
N PRO A 57 16.10 -10.52 1.94
CA PRO A 57 15.32 -11.73 2.15
C PRO A 57 16.15 -12.96 2.54
N GLU A 58 17.46 -12.98 2.27
CA GLU A 58 18.26 -14.22 2.22
C GLU A 58 18.32 -14.93 3.57
N ALA A 59 18.71 -14.19 4.61
CA ALA A 59 18.88 -14.76 5.94
C ALA A 59 17.54 -15.19 6.56
N ALA A 60 16.50 -14.36 6.40
CA ALA A 60 15.14 -14.67 6.85
C ALA A 60 14.58 -15.93 6.16
N THR A 61 14.73 -16.01 4.84
CA THR A 61 14.23 -17.14 4.04
C THR A 61 14.93 -18.45 4.43
N ARG A 62 16.25 -18.42 4.62
CA ARG A 62 17.03 -19.59 5.07
C ARG A 62 16.59 -20.02 6.47
N LEU A 63 16.43 -19.07 7.38
CA LEU A 63 16.04 -19.33 8.77
C LEU A 63 14.65 -19.97 8.87
N ILE A 64 13.68 -19.44 8.13
CA ILE A 64 12.31 -19.97 8.09
C ILE A 64 12.30 -21.38 7.49
N ARG A 65 12.99 -21.61 6.36
CA ARG A 65 13.08 -22.94 5.74
C ARG A 65 13.71 -23.95 6.69
N PHE A 66 14.79 -23.56 7.36
CA PHE A 66 15.46 -24.40 8.35
C PHE A 66 14.52 -24.76 9.51
N ALA A 67 13.82 -23.78 10.09
CA ALA A 67 12.88 -24.03 11.18
C ALA A 67 11.72 -24.93 10.80
N ARG A 68 11.14 -24.77 9.61
CA ARG A 68 10.09 -25.69 9.10
C ARG A 68 10.59 -27.14 9.03
N GLY A 69 11.82 -27.34 8.54
CA GLY A 69 12.44 -28.67 8.45
C GLY A 69 12.72 -29.29 9.82
N ILE A 70 13.31 -28.52 10.75
CA ILE A 70 13.66 -28.99 12.10
C ILE A 70 12.40 -29.26 12.94
N LEU A 71 11.43 -28.35 12.91
CA LEU A 71 10.17 -28.47 13.65
C LEU A 71 9.12 -29.34 12.92
N ARG A 72 9.47 -29.85 11.74
CA ARG A 72 8.62 -30.72 10.89
C ARG A 72 7.20 -30.18 10.72
N THR A 73 7.10 -28.90 10.36
CA THR A 73 5.82 -28.21 10.30
C THR A 73 5.77 -27.20 9.17
N ASP A 74 4.59 -27.12 8.56
CA ASP A 74 4.23 -26.09 7.58
C ASP A 74 3.54 -24.89 8.23
N ARG A 75 3.31 -24.91 9.54
CA ARG A 75 2.59 -23.87 10.30
C ARG A 75 3.42 -22.62 10.61
N ILE A 76 4.50 -22.39 9.86
CA ILE A 76 5.32 -21.17 9.95
C ILE A 76 5.15 -20.41 8.63
N ALA A 77 4.38 -19.33 8.59
CA ALA A 77 4.17 -18.52 7.40
C ALA A 77 5.29 -17.47 7.23
N ALA A 78 5.73 -17.28 5.98
CA ALA A 78 6.73 -16.28 5.61
C ALA A 78 6.02 -15.10 4.92
N VAL A 79 6.20 -13.88 5.44
CA VAL A 79 5.52 -12.67 4.95
C VAL A 79 6.56 -11.61 4.57
N PRO A 80 7.02 -11.62 3.31
CA PRO A 80 7.91 -10.59 2.80
C PRO A 80 7.15 -9.27 2.59
N LEU A 81 7.67 -8.15 3.13
CA LEU A 81 7.09 -6.82 2.92
C LEU A 81 8.13 -5.83 2.37
N ALA A 82 7.73 -5.08 1.34
CA ALA A 82 8.53 -4.01 0.73
C ALA A 82 8.29 -2.68 1.45
N LEU A 83 8.66 -2.63 2.73
CA LEU A 83 8.47 -1.47 3.58
C LEU A 83 9.83 -0.93 4.08
N PRO A 84 9.95 0.40 4.30
CA PRO A 84 11.06 0.96 5.06
C PRO A 84 10.97 0.51 6.55
N PRO A 85 12.08 0.52 7.31
CA PRO A 85 12.16 -0.10 8.63
C PRO A 85 11.11 0.38 9.65
N LEU A 86 10.83 1.67 9.73
CA LEU A 86 9.82 2.22 10.65
C LEU A 86 8.41 1.74 10.29
N ALA A 87 8.06 1.77 9.00
CA ALA A 87 6.76 1.28 8.52
C ALA A 87 6.63 -0.23 8.73
N LEU A 88 7.70 -0.99 8.52
CA LEU A 88 7.73 -2.42 8.77
C LEU A 88 7.52 -2.72 10.27
N SER A 89 8.13 -1.94 11.15
CA SER A 89 7.92 -2.04 12.60
C SER A 89 6.46 -1.81 12.99
N LEU A 90 5.86 -0.73 12.48
CA LEU A 90 4.45 -0.39 12.70
C LEU A 90 3.52 -1.54 12.25
N VAL A 91 3.70 -2.03 11.02
CA VAL A 91 2.85 -3.10 10.48
C VAL A 91 3.02 -4.39 11.28
N ALA A 92 4.23 -4.70 11.74
CA ALA A 92 4.46 -5.85 12.62
C ALA A 92 3.70 -5.74 13.95
N ASP A 93 3.68 -4.55 14.56
CA ASP A 93 2.96 -4.31 15.81
C ASP A 93 1.43 -4.35 15.60
N GLN A 94 0.94 -3.80 14.49
CA GLN A 94 -0.48 -3.91 14.12
C GLN A 94 -0.92 -5.36 13.94
N LEU A 95 -0.12 -6.17 13.24
CA LEU A 95 -0.40 -7.60 13.08
C LEU A 95 -0.33 -8.35 14.41
N ALA A 96 0.62 -8.01 15.29
CA ALA A 96 0.70 -8.62 16.62
C ALA A 96 -0.56 -8.30 17.47
N PHE A 97 -1.06 -7.07 17.38
CA PHE A 97 -2.32 -6.67 18.02
C PHE A 97 -3.53 -7.44 17.47
N MET A 98 -3.56 -7.73 16.17
CA MET A 98 -4.66 -8.45 15.55
C MET A 98 -4.60 -9.97 15.76
N ALA A 99 -3.39 -10.52 15.99
CA ALA A 99 -3.14 -11.96 16.02
C ALA A 99 -4.05 -12.77 16.97
N PRO A 100 -4.44 -12.29 18.17
CA PRO A 100 -5.35 -13.02 19.05
C PRO A 100 -6.80 -13.13 18.53
N HIS A 101 -7.18 -12.31 17.54
CA HIS A 101 -8.57 -12.10 17.13
C HIS A 101 -8.88 -12.65 15.73
N VAL A 102 -7.87 -13.13 14.99
CA VAL A 102 -8.05 -13.63 13.62
C VAL A 102 -7.27 -14.92 13.39
N ALA A 103 -7.74 -15.73 12.45
CA ALA A 103 -7.01 -16.92 12.03
C ALA A 103 -5.65 -16.55 11.40
N PRO A 104 -4.60 -17.39 11.57
CA PRO A 104 -3.25 -17.10 11.07
C PRO A 104 -3.18 -16.79 9.58
N GLY A 105 -3.95 -17.49 8.74
CA GLY A 105 -3.97 -17.25 7.30
C GLY A 105 -4.70 -15.96 6.91
N VAL A 106 -5.68 -15.52 7.70
CA VAL A 106 -6.30 -14.18 7.57
C VAL A 106 -5.26 -13.12 7.93
N LEU A 107 -4.52 -13.31 9.02
CA LEU A 107 -3.47 -12.38 9.45
C LEU A 107 -2.40 -12.16 8.36
N VAL A 108 -1.93 -13.25 7.74
CA VAL A 108 -1.00 -13.19 6.61
C VAL A 108 -1.62 -12.47 5.40
N SER A 109 -2.91 -12.71 5.12
CA SER A 109 -3.61 -12.09 3.99
C SER A 109 -3.80 -10.58 4.18
N VAL A 110 -3.98 -10.14 5.41
CA VAL A 110 -4.14 -8.73 5.80
C VAL A 110 -2.82 -7.96 5.74
N ALA A 111 -1.67 -8.61 5.98
CA ALA A 111 -0.37 -7.95 6.06
C ALA A 111 -0.04 -7.05 4.85
N HIS A 112 -0.30 -7.53 3.63
CA HIS A 112 -0.07 -6.73 2.41
C HIS A 112 -1.02 -5.54 2.27
N ARG A 113 -2.27 -5.65 2.77
CA ARG A 113 -3.21 -4.53 2.77
C ARG A 113 -2.85 -3.47 3.79
N LEU A 114 -2.37 -3.87 4.97
CA LEU A 114 -1.82 -2.93 5.96
C LEU A 114 -0.62 -2.19 5.38
N ALA A 115 0.31 -2.92 4.74
CA ALA A 115 1.46 -2.33 4.06
C ALA A 115 1.05 -1.33 2.97
N ALA A 116 0.01 -1.62 2.19
CA ALA A 116 -0.52 -0.69 1.19
C ALA A 116 -1.32 0.49 1.78
N GLY A 117 -1.79 0.36 3.02
CA GLY A 117 -2.59 1.36 3.72
C GLY A 117 -1.79 2.45 4.46
N VAL A 118 -0.46 2.40 4.40
CA VAL A 118 0.42 3.39 5.02
C VAL A 118 1.09 4.28 3.97
N PHE A 119 1.38 5.53 4.35
CA PHE A 119 2.22 6.42 3.57
C PHE A 119 3.58 6.53 4.25
N ALA A 120 4.63 5.98 3.65
CA ALA A 120 5.94 5.90 4.27
C ALA A 120 7.03 6.50 3.39
N GLY A 121 7.96 7.20 4.01
CA GLY A 121 9.00 7.95 3.33
C GLY A 121 10.08 8.47 4.27
N ALA A 122 10.97 9.29 3.73
CA ALA A 122 11.96 10.00 4.51
C ALA A 122 12.31 11.35 3.90
N TRP A 123 12.72 12.27 4.76
CA TRP A 123 13.68 13.28 4.36
C TRP A 123 15.06 12.66 4.28
N VAL A 124 15.80 12.92 3.21
CA VAL A 124 17.20 12.50 3.06
C VAL A 124 18.05 13.66 2.54
N ASN A 125 19.32 13.70 2.95
CA ASN A 125 20.25 14.69 2.43
C ASN A 125 20.83 14.32 1.05
N SER A 126 20.67 13.08 0.61
CA SER A 126 21.19 12.55 -0.65
C SER A 126 20.38 11.36 -1.10
N VAL A 127 20.25 11.20 -2.41
CA VAL A 127 19.55 10.09 -3.08
C VAL A 127 20.49 9.23 -3.95
N THR A 128 21.80 9.45 -3.82
CA THR A 128 22.83 8.82 -4.67
C THR A 128 22.97 7.31 -4.47
N LYS A 129 22.59 6.79 -3.29
CA LYS A 129 22.69 5.37 -2.91
C LYS A 129 21.32 4.76 -2.57
N LEU A 130 20.26 5.30 -3.15
CA LEU A 130 18.89 4.91 -2.85
C LEU A 130 18.51 3.64 -3.62
N GLU A 131 19.04 2.49 -3.23
CA GLU A 131 18.89 1.23 -3.99
C GLU A 131 17.47 0.65 -3.93
N HIS A 132 16.76 0.84 -2.82
CA HIS A 132 15.50 0.13 -2.54
C HIS A 132 14.22 0.89 -2.95
N VAL A 133 14.35 2.09 -3.50
CA VAL A 133 13.23 2.94 -3.93
C VAL A 133 13.25 3.15 -5.47
N GLN A 134 14.07 2.39 -6.20
CA GLN A 134 14.33 2.58 -7.64
C GLN A 134 13.45 1.73 -8.57
N ALA A 135 12.13 1.74 -8.39
CA ALA A 135 11.22 1.31 -9.45
C ALA A 135 10.69 2.54 -10.20
N GLY A 136 11.46 3.04 -11.18
CA GLY A 136 10.96 3.97 -12.21
C GLY A 136 11.37 5.45 -12.09
N ILE A 137 12.65 5.77 -11.89
CA ILE A 137 13.14 7.16 -11.90
C ILE A 137 14.25 7.32 -12.94
N GLY A 138 13.96 8.11 -13.98
CA GLY A 138 14.87 8.38 -15.10
C GLY A 138 16.11 9.20 -14.71
N GLU A 139 17.11 9.10 -15.58
CA GLU A 139 18.50 9.58 -15.62
C GLU A 139 18.87 11.01 -15.15
N HIS A 140 18.04 11.75 -14.40
CA HIS A 140 18.29 13.17 -14.09
C HIS A 140 18.44 13.51 -12.61
N VAL A 141 18.94 12.58 -11.79
CA VAL A 141 19.17 12.82 -10.35
C VAL A 141 20.64 13.22 -10.04
N SER A 142 21.55 13.07 -11.01
CA SER A 142 23.01 13.15 -10.79
C SER A 142 23.61 14.56 -10.76
N SER A 143 22.87 15.65 -11.01
CA SER A 143 23.47 17.00 -11.13
C SER A 143 23.19 17.99 -9.98
N TYR A 144 22.54 17.57 -8.89
CA TYR A 144 22.12 18.52 -7.85
C TYR A 144 23.12 18.62 -6.68
N LEU A 145 24.20 19.38 -6.91
CA LEU A 145 25.09 19.91 -5.87
C LEU A 145 24.46 21.17 -5.26
N THR A 146 23.55 21.02 -4.30
CA THR A 146 23.22 22.09 -3.35
C THR A 146 22.69 21.46 -2.07
N ARG A 147 22.88 22.17 -0.95
CA ARG A 147 22.60 21.79 0.45
C ARG A 147 21.11 21.50 0.77
N THR A 148 20.27 21.24 -0.24
CA THR A 148 18.82 21.03 -0.14
C THR A 148 18.51 19.56 0.06
N GLY A 149 17.63 19.23 1.01
CA GLY A 149 17.16 17.86 1.23
C GLY A 149 16.17 17.38 0.17
N PHE A 150 15.87 16.09 0.20
CA PHE A 150 14.89 15.42 -0.65
C PHE A 150 13.82 14.78 0.22
N MET A 151 12.58 14.87 -0.21
CA MET A 151 11.49 14.04 0.30
C MET A 151 11.39 12.82 -0.60
N VAL A 152 11.57 11.65 -0.02
CA VAL A 152 11.44 10.36 -0.72
C VAL A 152 10.23 9.64 -0.15
N SER A 153 9.27 9.24 -0.98
CA SER A 153 8.25 8.27 -0.59
C SER A 153 8.67 6.89 -1.08
N ALA A 154 8.50 5.89 -0.22
CA ALA A 154 8.71 4.48 -0.58
C ALA A 154 7.37 3.77 -0.82
N VAL A 155 6.34 4.15 -0.08
CA VAL A 155 5.03 3.46 -0.04
C VAL A 155 3.92 4.51 0.05
N PRO A 156 2.79 4.34 -0.67
CA PRO A 156 2.48 3.20 -1.55
C PRO A 156 3.21 3.24 -2.90
N TRP A 157 3.72 4.40 -3.31
CA TRP A 157 4.47 4.55 -4.55
C TRP A 157 5.82 5.22 -4.31
N PRO A 158 6.90 4.65 -4.87
CA PRO A 158 8.20 5.29 -4.92
C PRO A 158 8.16 6.65 -5.61
N ASN A 159 8.64 7.70 -4.95
CA ASN A 159 8.80 9.01 -5.56
C ASN A 159 9.95 9.77 -4.89
N ILE A 160 10.62 10.63 -5.64
CA ILE A 160 11.66 11.52 -5.13
C ILE A 160 11.28 12.95 -5.48
N HIS A 161 11.20 13.80 -4.47
CA HIS A 161 10.90 15.22 -4.60
C HIS A 161 12.01 16.04 -3.99
N ARG A 162 12.51 17.01 -4.74
CA ARG A 162 13.50 17.96 -4.21
C ARG A 162 12.80 19.02 -3.37
N ILE A 163 13.24 19.19 -2.12
CA ILE A 163 12.66 20.18 -1.22
C ILE A 163 13.21 21.55 -1.58
N THR A 164 12.30 22.49 -1.85
CA THR A 164 12.61 23.90 -2.13
C THR A 164 11.66 24.79 -1.34
N SER A 165 11.99 26.07 -1.17
CA SER A 165 11.11 27.01 -0.47
C SER A 165 9.73 27.16 -1.13
N ALA A 166 9.66 27.05 -2.46
CA ALA A 166 8.40 27.12 -3.22
C ALA A 166 7.59 25.82 -3.12
N HIS A 167 8.26 24.67 -3.08
CA HIS A 167 7.64 23.34 -3.01
C HIS A 167 8.28 22.54 -1.86
N PRO A 168 7.91 22.85 -0.60
CA PRO A 168 8.55 22.22 0.56
C PRO A 168 8.14 20.77 0.74
N VAL A 169 6.98 20.35 0.23
CA VAL A 169 6.47 18.97 0.32
C VAL A 169 5.98 18.55 -1.06
N ALA A 170 6.20 17.29 -1.43
CA ALA A 170 5.66 16.71 -2.66
C ALA A 170 4.12 16.68 -2.61
N PRO A 171 3.42 16.74 -3.76
CA PRO A 171 1.99 16.45 -3.79
C PRO A 171 1.70 15.07 -3.22
N ILE A 172 0.81 15.02 -2.22
CA ILE A 172 0.45 13.79 -1.52
C ILE A 172 -0.71 13.14 -2.27
N GLN A 173 -0.40 12.11 -3.05
CA GLN A 173 -1.37 11.39 -3.88
C GLN A 173 -2.14 10.31 -3.11
N PHE A 174 -1.56 9.84 -2.00
CA PHE A 174 -2.19 8.89 -1.09
C PHE A 174 -2.16 9.44 0.32
N ARG A 175 -3.33 9.44 0.96
CA ARG A 175 -3.48 9.83 2.35
C ARG A 175 -4.22 8.73 3.12
N PRO A 176 -3.71 8.29 4.29
CA PRO A 176 -4.44 7.39 5.16
C PRO A 176 -5.78 7.98 5.63
N LEU A 177 -6.68 7.12 6.10
CA LEU A 177 -7.97 7.55 6.67
C LEU A 177 -7.78 8.39 7.94
N ASP A 178 -8.68 9.33 8.17
CA ASP A 178 -8.69 10.16 9.37
C ASP A 178 -9.08 9.37 10.64
N PRO A 179 -8.50 9.72 11.80
CA PRO A 179 -7.43 10.70 11.97
C PRO A 179 -6.07 10.16 11.51
N VAL A 180 -5.30 10.97 10.75
CA VAL A 180 -3.95 10.57 10.33
C VAL A 180 -2.95 10.80 11.47
N ILE A 181 -2.22 9.75 11.83
CA ILE A 181 -1.13 9.77 12.83
C ILE A 181 0.19 9.53 12.11
N VAL A 182 1.25 10.25 12.51
CA VAL A 182 2.60 10.06 11.97
C VAL A 182 3.55 9.57 13.06
N LEU A 183 4.31 8.52 12.75
CA LEU A 183 5.52 8.18 13.50
C LEU A 183 6.73 8.64 12.70
N ALA A 184 7.76 9.08 13.43
CA ALA A 184 9.03 9.46 12.85
C ALA A 184 10.21 8.85 13.61
N THR A 185 11.34 8.73 12.92
CA THR A 185 12.65 8.41 13.51
C THR A 185 13.70 9.14 12.69
N GLN A 186 14.81 9.52 13.29
CA GLN A 186 15.82 10.31 12.58
C GLN A 186 17.24 10.01 13.05
N GLN A 187 18.19 10.32 12.17
CA GLN A 187 19.60 10.38 12.46
C GLN A 187 20.16 11.55 11.67
N ASP A 188 20.55 12.63 12.35
CA ASP A 188 21.04 13.88 11.75
C ASP A 188 20.15 14.39 10.58
N GLY A 189 18.84 14.17 10.70
CA GLY A 189 17.84 14.51 9.69
C GLY A 189 17.11 15.82 10.00
N ASP A 190 16.32 16.27 9.04
CA ASP A 190 15.53 17.50 9.17
C ASP A 190 14.19 17.23 9.88
N ALA A 191 14.24 17.14 11.21
CA ALA A 191 13.06 16.97 12.05
C ALA A 191 12.12 18.19 12.01
N ASP A 192 12.68 19.38 11.84
CA ASP A 192 11.90 20.62 11.74
C ASP A 192 11.07 20.65 10.47
N TRP A 193 11.61 20.18 9.34
CA TRP A 193 10.84 19.99 8.11
C TRP A 193 9.68 19.00 8.30
N LEU A 194 9.92 17.88 9.01
CA LEU A 194 8.85 16.92 9.31
C LEU A 194 7.70 17.58 10.07
N GLN A 195 8.00 18.31 11.13
CA GLN A 195 6.99 18.92 12.00
C GLN A 195 6.31 20.15 11.36
N SER A 196 7.10 21.04 10.77
CA SER A 196 6.60 22.34 10.29
C SER A 196 6.04 22.32 8.87
N ARG A 197 6.46 21.37 8.03
CA ARG A 197 6.05 21.29 6.61
C ARG A 197 5.29 20.01 6.31
N PHE A 198 5.86 18.85 6.63
CA PHE A 198 5.25 17.57 6.27
C PHE A 198 3.98 17.26 7.07
N GLN A 199 4.02 17.40 8.40
CA GLN A 199 2.88 17.07 9.27
C GLN A 199 1.60 17.84 8.88
N PRO A 200 1.61 19.17 8.64
CA PRO A 200 0.43 19.88 8.16
C PRO A 200 0.01 19.45 6.75
N ALA A 201 0.96 19.19 5.85
CA ALA A 201 0.67 18.81 4.46
C ALA A 201 -0.05 17.46 4.36
N ILE A 202 0.35 16.46 5.15
CA ILE A 202 -0.35 15.16 5.23
C ILE A 202 -1.63 15.25 6.08
N GLY A 203 -1.90 16.40 6.71
CA GLY A 203 -3.04 16.61 7.60
C GLY A 203 -3.01 15.69 8.81
N ALA A 204 -1.82 15.46 9.39
CA ALA A 204 -1.68 14.59 10.54
C ALA A 204 -2.07 15.32 11.84
N VAL A 205 -2.95 14.70 12.62
CA VAL A 205 -3.40 15.23 13.90
C VAL A 205 -2.32 15.13 14.98
N SER A 206 -1.37 14.22 14.81
CA SER A 206 -0.24 14.04 15.71
C SER A 206 0.99 13.48 14.99
N MET A 207 2.16 13.81 15.52
CA MET A 207 3.44 13.26 15.12
C MET A 207 4.22 12.84 16.37
N THR A 208 4.82 11.66 16.37
CA THR A 208 5.61 11.16 17.49
C THR A 208 6.93 10.57 17.01
N PHE A 209 8.03 11.01 17.61
CA PHE A 209 9.34 10.41 17.36
C PHE A 209 9.50 9.15 18.20
N THR A 210 9.95 8.09 17.54
CA THR A 210 10.13 6.74 18.09
C THR A 210 11.61 6.43 18.27
N ALA A 211 11.92 5.27 18.85
CA ALA A 211 13.28 4.77 18.92
C ALA A 211 13.96 4.75 17.54
N HIS A 212 15.29 4.88 17.55
CA HIS A 212 16.10 4.74 16.36
C HIS A 212 15.85 3.39 15.69
N GLN A 213 15.75 3.38 14.37
CA GLN A 213 15.58 2.19 13.55
C GLN A 213 16.94 1.83 12.90
N PRO A 214 17.70 0.83 13.42
CA PRO A 214 19.09 0.59 13.02
C PRO A 214 19.30 0.33 11.52
N LEU A 215 18.29 -0.25 10.86
CA LEU A 215 18.36 -0.56 9.43
C LEU A 215 17.99 0.61 8.50
N SER A 216 17.53 1.75 9.03
CA SER A 216 17.07 2.88 8.21
C SER A 216 18.20 3.51 7.40
N SER A 217 19.40 3.63 7.97
CA SER A 217 20.53 4.20 7.21
C SER A 217 20.93 3.35 6.01
N ALA A 218 20.84 2.02 6.15
CA ALA A 218 21.05 1.08 5.06
C ALA A 218 19.92 1.17 4.03
N TYR A 219 18.67 1.29 4.49
CA TYR A 219 17.51 1.37 3.60
C TYR A 219 17.51 2.65 2.73
N TRP A 220 17.78 3.80 3.36
CA TRP A 220 17.78 5.11 2.71
C TRP A 220 19.10 5.47 2.01
N GLY A 221 20.14 4.62 2.14
CA GLY A 221 21.45 4.86 1.54
C GLY A 221 22.23 6.03 2.13
N THR A 222 21.80 6.58 3.27
CA THR A 222 22.44 7.71 3.96
C THR A 222 22.30 7.61 5.47
N ARG A 223 23.27 8.17 6.19
CA ARG A 223 23.22 8.33 7.66
C ARG A 223 22.47 9.58 8.11
N LYS A 224 22.15 10.50 7.17
CA LYS A 224 21.43 11.75 7.44
C LYS A 224 20.02 11.67 6.88
N TYR A 225 19.08 11.23 7.72
CA TYR A 225 17.71 10.99 7.32
C TYR A 225 16.72 11.32 8.45
N ALA A 226 15.48 11.63 8.07
CA ALA A 226 14.33 11.64 8.97
C ALA A 226 13.21 10.82 8.31
N GLU A 227 13.06 9.59 8.75
CA GLU A 227 12.07 8.63 8.25
C GLU A 227 10.72 8.84 8.93
N PHE A 228 9.65 8.67 8.18
CA PHE A 228 8.28 8.79 8.66
C PHE A 228 7.39 7.68 8.12
N VAL A 229 6.33 7.38 8.87
CA VAL A 229 5.19 6.60 8.43
C VAL A 229 3.90 7.26 8.91
N ALA A 230 3.00 7.57 7.98
CA ALA A 230 1.66 8.04 8.27
C ALA A 230 0.68 6.87 8.11
N PHE A 231 -0.24 6.75 9.06
CA PHE A 231 -1.26 5.70 9.10
C PHE A 231 -2.55 6.23 9.73
N SER A 232 -3.65 5.49 9.56
CA SER A 232 -4.92 5.82 10.19
C SER A 232 -4.91 5.44 11.66
N GLY A 233 -5.16 6.42 12.52
CA GLY A 233 -5.44 6.25 13.95
C GLY A 233 -6.89 5.87 14.26
N HIS A 234 -7.74 5.71 13.25
CA HIS A 234 -9.14 5.35 13.47
C HIS A 234 -9.27 3.94 14.06
N GLN A 235 -10.00 3.81 15.18
CA GLN A 235 -10.25 2.55 15.89
C GLN A 235 -10.78 1.42 14.99
N GLN A 236 -11.55 1.75 13.94
CA GLN A 236 -12.12 0.74 13.04
C GLN A 236 -11.24 0.41 11.84
N ALA A 237 -10.14 1.13 11.60
CA ALA A 237 -9.32 0.95 10.41
C ALA A 237 -8.80 -0.49 10.26
N LEU A 238 -8.25 -1.08 11.34
CA LEU A 238 -7.76 -2.46 11.30
C LEU A 238 -8.89 -3.47 11.08
N GLN A 239 -10.07 -3.23 11.66
CA GLN A 239 -11.24 -4.10 11.48
C GLN A 239 -11.78 -4.03 10.05
N ASN A 240 -11.77 -2.85 9.43
CA ASN A 240 -12.17 -2.67 8.04
C ASN A 240 -11.20 -3.41 7.11
N VAL A 241 -9.89 -3.34 7.37
CA VAL A 241 -8.92 -4.11 6.59
C VAL A 241 -9.19 -5.61 6.67
N ILE A 242 -9.57 -6.15 7.84
CA ILE A 242 -9.97 -7.57 7.96
C ILE A 242 -11.22 -7.84 7.11
N LYS A 243 -12.28 -7.04 7.27
CA LYS A 243 -13.56 -7.21 6.55
C LYS A 243 -13.40 -7.13 5.03
N ASP A 244 -12.57 -6.23 4.56
CA ASP A 244 -12.29 -6.02 3.13
C ASP A 244 -11.34 -7.10 2.56
N THR A 245 -10.74 -7.92 3.44
CA THR A 245 -9.93 -9.06 3.04
C THR A 245 -10.81 -10.28 2.80
N GLN A 246 -11.19 -10.49 1.54
CA GLN A 246 -11.97 -11.64 1.10
C GLN A 246 -11.17 -12.95 1.22
N CYS A 247 -11.22 -13.57 2.39
CA CYS A 247 -10.59 -14.86 2.65
C CYS A 247 -11.53 -16.01 2.29
N ARG A 248 -10.95 -17.09 1.76
CA ARG A 248 -11.61 -18.36 1.54
C ARG A 248 -10.80 -19.48 2.17
N ARG A 249 -11.42 -20.61 2.44
CA ARG A 249 -10.68 -21.78 2.95
C ARG A 249 -9.79 -22.35 1.87
N CYS A 250 -8.53 -22.62 2.21
CA CYS A 250 -7.62 -23.34 1.36
C CYS A 250 -8.20 -24.72 1.00
N SER A 251 -8.20 -25.10 -0.28
CA SER A 251 -8.74 -26.41 -0.71
C SER A 251 -7.96 -27.62 -0.20
N TRP A 252 -6.75 -27.41 0.33
CA TRP A 252 -5.84 -28.46 0.77
C TRP A 252 -5.78 -28.58 2.30
N CYS A 253 -5.47 -27.48 3.00
CA CYS A 253 -5.32 -27.48 4.46
C CYS A 253 -6.45 -26.77 5.20
N SER A 254 -7.48 -26.28 4.50
CA SER A 254 -8.62 -25.53 5.05
C SER A 254 -8.31 -24.20 5.75
N GLU A 255 -7.04 -23.78 5.83
CA GLU A 255 -6.69 -22.47 6.40
C GLU A 255 -7.36 -21.33 5.60
N PRO A 256 -8.05 -20.37 6.25
CA PRO A 256 -8.59 -19.20 5.57
C PRO A 256 -7.46 -18.31 5.01
N THR A 257 -7.50 -18.00 3.72
CA THR A 257 -6.53 -17.11 3.08
C THR A 257 -7.15 -16.39 1.88
N ALA A 258 -6.69 -15.17 1.62
CA ALA A 258 -7.00 -14.42 0.39
C ALA A 258 -5.87 -14.52 -0.65
N LEU A 259 -4.79 -15.24 -0.35
CA LEU A 259 -3.63 -15.34 -1.23
C LEU A 259 -3.83 -16.37 -2.34
N SER A 260 -3.13 -16.17 -3.46
CA SER A 260 -3.09 -17.11 -4.59
C SER A 260 -2.29 -18.37 -4.27
N ILE A 261 -1.42 -18.33 -3.27
CA ILE A 261 -0.67 -19.47 -2.73
C ILE A 261 -0.91 -19.50 -1.22
N CYS A 262 -1.30 -20.65 -0.68
CA CYS A 262 -1.51 -20.78 0.76
C CYS A 262 -0.19 -20.52 1.51
N PRO A 263 -0.16 -19.64 2.52
CA PRO A 263 1.09 -19.30 3.21
C PRO A 263 1.65 -20.41 4.11
N PHE A 264 0.87 -21.47 4.34
CA PHE A 264 1.26 -22.62 5.15
C PHE A 264 1.55 -23.85 4.31
N CYS A 265 0.56 -24.40 3.57
CA CYS A 265 0.79 -25.62 2.79
C CYS A 265 1.42 -25.38 1.41
N PHE A 266 1.66 -24.12 1.02
CA PHE A 266 2.23 -23.72 -0.28
C PHE A 266 1.44 -24.14 -1.53
N MET A 267 0.23 -24.67 -1.36
CA MET A 267 -0.60 -25.06 -2.49
C MET A 267 -1.24 -23.83 -3.14
N ALA A 268 -1.21 -23.78 -4.46
CA ALA A 268 -1.91 -22.78 -5.25
C ALA A 268 -3.42 -22.84 -5.00
N GLN A 269 -4.05 -21.67 -4.95
CA GLN A 269 -5.47 -21.50 -4.72
C GLN A 269 -6.15 -21.12 -6.05
N PRO A 270 -7.30 -21.73 -6.40
CA PRO A 270 -7.97 -21.47 -7.68
C PRO A 270 -8.23 -19.97 -7.85
N GLN A 271 -7.82 -19.30 -8.91
CA GLN A 271 -8.16 -17.86 -9.00
C GLN A 271 -9.68 -17.67 -9.00
N PRO A 272 -10.22 -16.61 -8.36
CA PRO A 272 -11.61 -16.27 -8.54
C PRO A 272 -11.84 -16.13 -10.05
N SER A 273 -12.69 -16.99 -10.62
CA SER A 273 -13.08 -16.84 -12.02
C SER A 273 -13.78 -15.49 -12.12
N VAL A 274 -13.16 -14.53 -12.80
CA VAL A 274 -13.90 -13.38 -13.33
C VAL A 274 -14.88 -14.01 -14.30
N ALA A 275 -16.15 -14.14 -13.89
CA ALA A 275 -17.19 -14.58 -14.80
C ALA A 275 -17.06 -13.68 -16.04
N PRO A 276 -16.88 -14.24 -17.25
CA PRO A 276 -16.85 -13.40 -18.44
C PRO A 276 -18.14 -12.59 -18.41
N THR A 277 -18.03 -11.26 -18.37
CA THR A 277 -19.16 -10.36 -18.54
C THR A 277 -19.91 -10.89 -19.74
N ARG A 278 -21.11 -11.46 -19.49
CA ARG A 278 -21.99 -11.92 -20.54
C ARG A 278 -22.27 -10.66 -21.35
N GLN A 279 -21.54 -10.47 -22.44
CA GLN A 279 -21.90 -9.48 -23.45
C GLN A 279 -23.31 -9.90 -23.84
N GLN A 280 -24.31 -9.16 -23.35
CA GLN A 280 -25.64 -9.22 -23.90
C GLN A 280 -25.45 -9.02 -25.40
N PRO A 281 -25.90 -9.96 -26.24
CA PRO A 281 -25.94 -9.70 -27.68
C PRO A 281 -26.65 -8.36 -27.83
N ALA A 282 -25.95 -7.38 -28.39
CA ALA A 282 -26.57 -6.13 -28.80
C ALA A 282 -27.82 -6.53 -29.57
N ALA A 283 -28.98 -6.08 -29.08
CA ALA A 283 -30.22 -6.22 -29.81
C ALA A 283 -29.94 -5.68 -31.21
N GLN A 284 -29.88 -6.58 -32.19
CA GLN A 284 -29.75 -6.21 -33.58
C GLN A 284 -30.99 -5.37 -33.87
N ALA A 285 -30.79 -4.04 -33.90
CA ALA A 285 -31.77 -3.12 -34.41
C ALA A 285 -32.12 -3.60 -35.81
N ALA A 286 -33.35 -4.07 -35.97
CA ALA A 286 -33.87 -4.51 -37.25
C ALA A 286 -33.71 -3.36 -38.25
N ALA A 287 -32.85 -3.58 -39.24
CA ALA A 287 -32.73 -2.67 -40.37
C ALA A 287 -34.08 -2.58 -41.10
N PRO A 288 -34.56 -1.39 -41.46
CA PRO A 288 -35.79 -1.25 -42.23
C PRO A 288 -35.58 -1.86 -43.62
N ARG A 289 -36.49 -2.75 -44.01
CA ARG A 289 -36.55 -3.31 -45.37
C ARG A 289 -36.81 -2.18 -46.37
N SER A 290 -35.89 -1.98 -47.30
CA SER A 290 -36.03 -1.09 -48.44
C SER A 290 -37.14 -1.59 -49.36
N ALA A 291 -38.09 -0.73 -49.70
CA ALA A 291 -39.13 -0.98 -50.71
C ALA A 291 -38.54 -0.93 -52.13
N PRO A 292 -39.11 -1.67 -53.11
CA PRO A 292 -38.65 -1.66 -54.50
C PRO A 292 -39.09 -0.38 -55.24
N PRO A 293 -38.40 0.01 -56.33
CA PRO A 293 -38.67 1.26 -57.05
C PRO A 293 -39.93 1.17 -57.91
N ALA A 294 -40.68 2.28 -57.97
CA ALA A 294 -41.83 2.46 -58.84
C ALA A 294 -41.40 3.10 -60.16
N ASP A 295 -41.76 2.47 -61.27
CA ASP A 295 -41.66 3.01 -62.62
C ASP A 295 -42.83 3.94 -62.95
N GLY A 296 -42.50 5.12 -63.47
CA GLY A 296 -43.20 5.75 -64.61
C GLY A 296 -44.58 6.41 -64.44
N SER A 297 -44.58 7.74 -64.52
CA SER A 297 -45.15 8.55 -65.63
C SER A 297 -46.27 9.59 -65.33
N PHE A 298 -46.07 10.77 -65.95
CA PHE A 298 -46.98 11.85 -66.39
C PHE A 298 -47.43 12.98 -65.41
N GLY A 299 -47.09 14.23 -65.82
CA GLY A 299 -47.38 15.54 -65.17
C GLY A 299 -48.81 16.09 -65.44
N PRO A 300 -49.09 17.42 -65.51
CA PRO A 300 -48.23 18.62 -65.45
C PRO A 300 -48.65 19.69 -64.39
N ALA A 301 -47.85 20.77 -64.26
CA ALA A 301 -48.11 22.03 -63.50
C ALA A 301 -49.02 23.02 -64.29
N PRO A 302 -49.37 24.27 -63.88
CA PRO A 302 -49.00 25.14 -62.71
C PRO A 302 -50.25 25.94 -62.16
N PRO A 303 -50.25 27.21 -61.65
CA PRO A 303 -49.22 28.12 -61.10
C PRO A 303 -49.55 28.88 -59.76
N GLN A 304 -48.50 29.49 -59.18
CA GLN A 304 -48.37 30.81 -58.51
C GLN A 304 -49.32 31.29 -57.38
N GLY A 305 -48.71 31.84 -56.32
CA GLY A 305 -49.33 32.74 -55.35
C GLY A 305 -48.33 33.28 -54.32
N ASP A 306 -47.87 34.51 -54.54
CA ASP A 306 -46.93 35.31 -53.77
C ASP A 306 -47.42 35.79 -52.38
N THR A 307 -46.47 36.39 -51.64
CA THR A 307 -46.58 37.31 -50.47
C THR A 307 -46.62 36.66 -49.09
N GLY A 308 -45.89 37.08 -48.05
CA GLY A 308 -45.00 38.20 -47.75
C GLY A 308 -44.58 38.08 -46.26
N PRO A 309 -43.70 38.94 -45.71
CA PRO A 309 -42.72 38.53 -44.70
C PRO A 309 -42.96 39.18 -43.29
N PRO A 310 -41.96 39.40 -42.40
CA PRO A 310 -41.96 38.92 -41.02
C PRO A 310 -42.15 40.04 -39.98
N SER A 311 -42.25 39.71 -38.68
CA SER A 311 -42.03 40.70 -37.61
C SER A 311 -41.51 40.06 -36.32
N ALA A 312 -40.41 40.65 -35.86
CA ALA A 312 -39.77 40.48 -34.56
C ALA A 312 -40.47 41.33 -33.46
N GLY A 313 -40.14 41.07 -32.20
CA GLY A 313 -40.48 41.91 -31.04
C GLY A 313 -40.72 41.07 -29.78
N VAL A 314 -39.70 40.80 -28.96
CA VAL A 314 -39.28 41.59 -27.77
C VAL A 314 -40.36 41.69 -26.68
N ALA A 315 -40.09 41.11 -25.49
CA ALA A 315 -40.09 41.82 -24.20
C ALA A 315 -39.89 40.85 -23.01
N SER A 316 -38.87 41.15 -22.20
CA SER A 316 -38.84 40.78 -20.76
C SER A 316 -39.89 41.58 -19.98
N PRO A 317 -40.20 41.21 -18.72
CA PRO A 317 -39.47 41.88 -17.64
C PRO A 317 -39.12 40.99 -16.44
N ALA A 318 -38.19 41.55 -15.65
CA ALA A 318 -37.77 41.12 -14.34
C ALA A 318 -38.85 41.32 -13.26
N HIS A 319 -38.76 40.54 -12.18
CA HIS A 319 -39.32 40.92 -10.88
C HIS A 319 -38.34 40.59 -9.76
N THR A 320 -38.18 41.58 -8.88
CA THR A 320 -37.37 41.66 -7.67
C THR A 320 -38.28 41.56 -6.43
N SER A 321 -37.64 41.21 -5.30
CA SER A 321 -38.08 41.40 -3.89
C SER A 321 -39.09 40.36 -3.37
N HIS A 322 -38.93 39.75 -2.19
CA HIS A 322 -38.37 40.18 -0.91
C HIS A 322 -37.54 39.09 -0.22
#